data_AF-A0A816H7E6-F1
#
_entry.id   AF-A0A816H7E6-F1
#
_cell.length_a   1.000
_cell.length_b   1.000
_cell.length_c   1.000
_cell.angle_alpha   90.00
_cell.angle_beta   90.00
_cell.angle_gamma   90.00
#
_symmetry.space_group_name_H-M   'P 1'
#
loop_
_entity.id
_entity.type
_entity.pdbx_description
1 polymer ?
#
loop_
_entity_poly.entity_id
_entity_poly.type
_entity_poly.pdbx_seq_one_letter_code
_entity_poly.pdbx_strand_id
1 'polypeptide(L)'
;MFYHFLVYVWFLLVFSYMMLFEMNVDVPKIRWTRIYLIITVSAMLIEDVRWLIIDYYTRMLERWHWSNVWMVSVNIMPYVLFYIGIILYFQSEGQPTIFTAARIILAIDLEIWYLFSLRFVSAIKLLGPKLFMIRNMLRCLAAFMYIIFVCIAAYGVVSRALIMYNDIEFTAKSVFQAVFYQPYWFLYSIVDDEKNTLDSIISNATSSPELVAEATVTHVLLAAHMIFINILILNLLIAVFNYTINDVQDQYEYFWRYQRYGLIREYFEKPLFAFPPLSL
;
A
#
# COMPACT_ATOMS: atom_id res chain seq x y z
N MET A 1 -19.15 -8.20 -16.70
CA MET A 1 -18.56 -7.50 -15.54
C MET A 1 -18.81 -8.23 -14.22
N PHE A 2 -20.07 -8.39 -13.77
CA PHE A 2 -20.37 -9.02 -12.47
C PHE A 2 -19.84 -10.46 -12.33
N TYR A 3 -19.93 -11.27 -13.39
CA TYR A 3 -19.36 -12.62 -13.40
C TYR A 3 -17.84 -12.64 -13.20
N HIS A 4 -17.09 -11.78 -13.91
CA HIS A 4 -15.63 -11.67 -13.73
C HIS A 4 -15.26 -11.25 -12.31
N PHE A 5 -16.03 -10.33 -11.72
CA PHE A 5 -15.85 -9.95 -10.33
C PHE A 5 -16.06 -11.13 -9.38
N LEU A 6 -17.12 -11.93 -9.56
CA LEU A 6 -17.36 -13.12 -8.74
C LEU A 6 -16.25 -14.17 -8.87
N VAL A 7 -15.78 -14.44 -10.08
CA VAL A 7 -14.67 -15.38 -10.32
C VAL A 7 -13.39 -14.87 -9.65
N TYR A 8 -13.13 -13.56 -9.71
CA TYR A 8 -11.96 -12.96 -9.06
C TYR A 8 -12.04 -13.01 -7.53
N VAL A 9 -13.22 -12.74 -6.96
CA VAL A 9 -13.46 -12.90 -5.51
C VAL A 9 -13.24 -14.36 -5.09
N TRP A 10 -13.71 -15.32 -5.89
CA TRP A 10 -13.46 -16.73 -5.64
C TRP A 10 -11.97 -17.07 -5.69
N PHE A 11 -11.23 -16.54 -6.66
CA PHE A 11 -9.77 -16.66 -6.72
C PHE A 11 -9.10 -16.15 -5.43
N LEU A 12 -9.48 -14.97 -4.93
CA LEU A 12 -8.94 -14.42 -3.68
C LEU A 12 -9.26 -15.29 -2.46
N LEU A 13 -10.46 -15.88 -2.41
CA LEU A 13 -10.85 -16.80 -1.34
C LEU A 13 -10.01 -18.07 -1.36
N VAL A 14 -9.79 -18.66 -2.54
CA VAL A 14 -8.94 -19.86 -2.68
C VAL A 14 -7.48 -19.55 -2.33
N PHE A 15 -6.97 -18.38 -2.74
CA PHE A 15 -5.61 -17.97 -2.40
C PHE A 15 -5.46 -17.73 -0.89
N SER A 16 -6.43 -17.06 -0.28
CA SER A 16 -6.46 -16.85 1.17
C SER A 16 -6.54 -18.18 1.93
N TYR A 17 -7.35 -19.12 1.45
CA TYR A 17 -7.45 -20.47 2.02
C TYR A 17 -6.10 -21.22 1.95
N MET A 18 -5.42 -21.17 0.81
CA MET A 18 -4.07 -21.75 0.67
C MET A 18 -3.11 -21.14 1.71
N MET A 19 -3.09 -19.81 1.82
CA MET A 19 -2.16 -19.10 2.71
C MET A 19 -2.42 -19.38 4.20
N LEU A 20 -3.68 -19.51 4.60
CA LEU A 20 -4.07 -19.73 5.99
C LEU A 20 -3.93 -21.19 6.44
N PHE A 21 -4.32 -22.15 5.59
CA PHE A 21 -4.50 -23.54 6.01
C PHE A 21 -3.51 -24.53 5.39
N GLU A 22 -2.85 -24.17 4.28
CA GLU A 22 -2.03 -25.11 3.51
C GLU A 22 -0.55 -24.76 3.47
N MET A 23 -0.17 -23.59 4.01
CA MET A 23 1.20 -23.17 4.20
C MET A 23 1.79 -23.77 5.48
N ASN A 24 1.78 -25.10 5.54
CA ASN A 24 2.46 -25.87 6.59
C ASN A 24 3.39 -26.92 5.96
N VAL A 25 4.47 -27.26 6.65
CA VAL A 25 5.51 -28.19 6.19
C VAL A 25 4.95 -29.61 6.01
N ASP A 26 3.94 -29.97 6.80
CA ASP A 26 3.33 -31.31 6.82
C ASP A 26 2.36 -31.55 5.64
N VAL A 27 1.98 -30.50 4.91
CA VAL A 27 0.99 -30.59 3.84
C VAL A 27 1.69 -30.96 2.52
N PRO A 28 1.20 -31.95 1.76
CA PRO A 28 1.82 -32.37 0.52
C PRO A 28 1.90 -31.22 -0.48
N LYS A 29 3.09 -30.95 -1.04
CA LYS A 29 3.36 -29.79 -1.93
C LYS A 29 2.43 -29.70 -3.14
N ILE A 30 1.85 -30.80 -3.61
CA ILE A 30 0.93 -30.81 -4.75
C ILE A 30 -0.50 -30.98 -4.21
N ARG A 31 -1.28 -29.90 -4.27
CA ARG A 31 -2.70 -29.88 -3.87
C ARG A 31 -3.52 -29.12 -4.91
N TRP A 32 -4.80 -29.47 -5.03
CA TRP A 32 -5.69 -28.91 -6.05
C TRP A 32 -5.80 -27.39 -5.99
N THR A 33 -5.75 -26.79 -4.81
CA THR A 33 -5.74 -25.34 -4.55
C THR A 33 -4.57 -24.65 -5.25
N ARG A 34 -3.34 -25.14 -5.07
CA ARG A 34 -2.13 -24.61 -5.73
C ARG A 34 -2.20 -24.78 -7.24
N ILE A 35 -2.63 -25.95 -7.72
CA ILE A 35 -2.80 -26.18 -9.16
C ILE A 35 -3.83 -25.20 -9.73
N TYR A 36 -4.96 -25.03 -9.05
CA TYR A 36 -6.00 -24.08 -9.43
C TYR A 36 -5.46 -22.65 -9.50
N LEU A 37 -4.69 -22.20 -8.50
CA LEU A 37 -4.08 -20.87 -8.48
C LEU A 37 -3.07 -20.69 -9.63
N ILE A 38 -2.20 -21.66 -9.87
CA ILE A 38 -1.23 -21.60 -10.98
C ILE A 38 -1.95 -21.48 -12.31
N ILE A 39 -2.99 -22.30 -12.55
CA ILE A 39 -3.78 -22.23 -13.79
C ILE A 39 -4.48 -20.87 -13.91
N THR A 40 -5.10 -20.40 -12.83
CA THR A 40 -5.87 -19.15 -12.83
C THR A 40 -4.96 -17.94 -13.07
N VAL A 41 -3.83 -17.85 -12.38
CA VAL A 41 -2.84 -16.76 -12.56
C VAL A 41 -2.23 -16.82 -13.96
N SER A 42 -1.94 -18.02 -14.48
CA SER A 42 -1.45 -18.18 -15.86
C SER A 42 -2.47 -17.70 -16.89
N ALA A 43 -3.75 -18.02 -16.70
CA ALA A 43 -4.82 -17.57 -17.58
C ALA A 43 -4.96 -16.03 -17.55
N MET A 44 -4.94 -15.43 -16.36
CA MET A 44 -4.98 -13.97 -16.19
C MET A 44 -3.75 -13.29 -16.84
N LEU A 45 -2.55 -13.85 -16.68
CA LEU A 45 -1.34 -13.32 -17.31
C LEU A 45 -1.46 -13.32 -18.85
N ILE A 46 -1.98 -14.40 -19.43
CA ILE A 46 -2.19 -14.50 -20.88
C ILE A 46 -3.17 -13.42 -21.36
N GLU A 47 -4.26 -13.19 -20.62
CA GLU A 47 -5.22 -12.14 -20.96
C GLU A 47 -4.60 -10.75 -20.91
N ASP A 48 -3.85 -10.43 -19.87
CA ASP A 48 -3.18 -9.14 -19.71
C ASP A 48 -2.11 -8.93 -20.79
N VAL A 49 -1.31 -9.95 -21.12
CA VAL A 49 -0.33 -9.89 -22.21
C VAL A 49 -1.02 -9.70 -23.57
N ARG A 50 -2.14 -10.39 -23.81
CA ARG A 50 -2.94 -10.21 -25.04
C ARG A 50 -3.42 -8.77 -25.15
N TRP A 51 -3.92 -8.17 -24.06
CA TRP A 51 -4.33 -6.78 -24.03
C TRP A 51 -3.17 -5.83 -24.31
N LEU A 52 -2.00 -6.07 -23.74
CA LEU A 52 -0.81 -5.26 -23.99
C LEU A 52 -0.38 -5.30 -25.47
N ILE A 53 -0.47 -6.46 -26.12
CA ILE A 53 -0.14 -6.60 -27.54
C ILE A 53 -1.14 -5.83 -28.43
N ILE A 54 -2.43 -5.92 -28.12
CA ILE A 54 -3.48 -5.20 -28.86
C ILE A 54 -3.34 -3.68 -28.66
N ASP A 55 -3.13 -3.23 -27.42
CA ASP A 55 -2.90 -1.82 -27.10
C ASP A 55 -1.60 -1.30 -27.76
N TYR A 56 -0.54 -2.11 -27.79
CA TYR A 56 0.69 -1.80 -28.50
C TYR A 56 0.45 -1.63 -30.01
N TYR A 57 -0.30 -2.53 -30.65
CA TYR A 57 -0.59 -2.46 -32.09
C TYR A 57 -1.41 -1.22 -32.45
N THR A 58 -2.38 -0.85 -31.61
CA THR A 58 -3.24 0.32 -31.84
C THR A 58 -2.53 1.65 -31.54
N ARG A 59 -1.64 1.70 -30.54
CA ARG A 59 -0.92 2.91 -30.12
C ARG A 59 0.43 3.12 -30.82
N MET A 60 0.90 2.20 -31.66
CA MET A 60 2.16 2.35 -32.40
C MET A 60 2.18 3.61 -33.32
N LEU A 61 1.01 4.19 -33.61
CA LEU A 61 0.86 5.46 -34.34
C LEU A 61 1.13 6.72 -33.48
N GLU A 62 1.11 6.64 -32.16
CA GLU A 62 1.37 7.77 -31.25
C GLU A 62 2.49 7.45 -30.27
N ARG A 63 3.54 8.30 -30.28
CA ARG A 63 4.83 8.12 -29.59
C ARG A 63 4.71 7.57 -28.17
N TRP A 64 5.53 6.56 -27.92
CA TRP A 64 5.76 5.90 -26.65
C TRP A 64 6.17 6.91 -25.56
N HIS A 65 5.27 7.18 -24.63
CA HIS A 65 5.53 7.99 -23.44
C HIS A 65 5.96 7.09 -22.27
N TRP A 66 6.93 7.56 -21.46
CA TRP A 66 7.43 6.89 -20.25
C TRP A 66 6.33 6.50 -19.24
N SER A 67 5.19 7.21 -19.24
CA SER A 67 4.00 6.86 -18.45
C SER A 67 3.45 5.46 -18.76
N ASN A 68 3.63 4.97 -20.00
CA ASN A 68 3.13 3.66 -20.41
C ASN A 68 3.97 2.55 -19.81
N VAL A 69 5.30 2.72 -19.68
CA VAL A 69 6.19 1.71 -19.09
C VAL A 69 5.85 1.46 -17.62
N TRP A 70 5.68 2.53 -16.85
CA TRP A 70 5.35 2.41 -15.43
C TRP A 70 4.02 1.67 -15.20
N MET A 71 3.00 1.97 -15.99
CA MET A 71 1.70 1.29 -15.93
C MET A 71 1.81 -0.20 -16.27
N VAL A 72 2.60 -0.54 -17.30
CA VAL A 72 2.85 -1.93 -17.69
C VAL A 72 3.59 -2.68 -16.59
N SER A 73 4.63 -2.08 -16.01
CA SER A 73 5.39 -2.68 -14.91
C SER A 73 4.51 -2.97 -13.70
N VAL A 74 3.65 -2.03 -13.30
CA VAL A 74 2.71 -2.22 -12.19
C VAL A 74 1.75 -3.38 -12.47
N ASN A 75 1.26 -3.52 -13.70
CA ASN A 75 0.35 -4.62 -14.07
C ASN A 75 1.02 -6.00 -14.05
N ILE A 76 2.27 -6.11 -14.52
CA ILE A 76 2.97 -7.41 -14.65
C ILE A 76 3.59 -7.87 -13.32
N MET A 77 3.95 -6.93 -12.44
CA MET A 77 4.68 -7.19 -11.20
C MET A 77 4.06 -8.26 -10.26
N PRO A 78 2.74 -8.30 -10.00
CA PRO A 78 2.14 -9.33 -9.14
C PRO A 78 2.28 -10.74 -9.73
N TYR A 79 2.13 -10.89 -11.05
CA TYR A 79 2.31 -12.19 -11.70
C TYR A 79 3.74 -12.73 -11.50
N VAL A 80 4.74 -11.87 -11.65
CA VAL A 80 6.14 -12.24 -11.47
C VAL A 80 6.42 -12.64 -10.01
N LEU A 81 5.91 -11.87 -9.06
CA LEU A 81 6.00 -12.17 -7.63
C LEU A 81 5.35 -13.51 -7.28
N PHE A 82 4.16 -13.78 -7.82
CA PHE A 82 3.46 -15.05 -7.64
C PHE A 82 4.32 -16.24 -8.08
N TYR A 83 4.88 -16.19 -9.31
CA TYR A 83 5.71 -17.30 -9.80
C TYR A 83 7.00 -17.44 -9.00
N ILE A 84 7.66 -16.34 -8.62
CA ILE A 84 8.85 -16.40 -7.75
C ILE A 84 8.50 -17.07 -6.42
N GLY A 85 7.40 -16.67 -5.78
CA GLY A 85 6.93 -17.25 -4.53
C GLY A 85 6.61 -18.75 -4.64
N ILE A 86 5.94 -19.17 -5.71
CA ILE A 86 5.61 -20.57 -5.96
C ILE A 86 6.87 -21.41 -6.25
N ILE A 87 7.81 -20.91 -7.06
CA ILE A 87 9.06 -21.62 -7.34
C ILE A 87 9.87 -21.83 -6.06
N LEU A 88 10.01 -20.77 -5.24
CA LEU A 88 10.69 -20.87 -3.95
C LEU A 88 9.99 -21.84 -2.99
N TYR A 89 8.66 -21.88 -2.99
CA TYR A 89 7.88 -22.84 -2.21
C TYR A 89 8.15 -24.28 -2.63
N PHE A 90 8.23 -24.57 -3.93
CA PHE A 90 8.57 -25.92 -4.39
C PHE A 90 10.01 -26.30 -4.05
N GLN A 91 10.94 -25.35 -4.10
CA GLN A 91 12.36 -25.56 -3.79
C GLN A 91 12.66 -25.67 -2.29
N SER A 92 11.73 -25.29 -1.40
CA SER A 92 11.97 -25.23 0.04
C SER A 92 12.06 -26.60 0.75
N GLU A 93 12.31 -27.71 0.02
CA GLU A 93 12.43 -29.03 0.65
C GLU A 93 13.64 -29.08 1.57
N GLY A 94 13.40 -29.35 2.86
CA GLY A 94 14.46 -29.45 3.86
C GLY A 94 15.12 -28.12 4.27
N GLN A 95 14.64 -26.96 3.78
CA GLN A 95 15.20 -25.65 4.13
C GLN A 95 14.14 -24.69 4.73
N PRO A 96 14.13 -24.51 6.07
CA PRO A 96 13.11 -23.69 6.75
C PRO A 96 13.21 -22.19 6.41
N THR A 97 14.40 -21.71 6.05
CA THR A 97 14.64 -20.32 5.65
C THR A 97 13.97 -19.99 4.32
N ILE A 98 14.15 -20.84 3.31
CA ILE A 98 13.50 -20.69 1.99
C ILE A 98 11.99 -20.80 2.12
N PHE A 99 11.49 -21.72 2.96
CA PHE A 99 10.06 -21.84 3.23
C PHE A 99 9.47 -20.55 3.82
N THR A 100 10.16 -19.97 4.79
CA THR A 100 9.74 -18.69 5.41
C THR A 100 9.75 -17.55 4.39
N ALA A 101 10.79 -17.47 3.55
CA ALA A 101 10.88 -16.47 2.48
C ALA A 101 9.74 -16.62 1.46
N ALA A 102 9.46 -17.84 0.99
CA ALA A 102 8.36 -18.12 0.07
C ALA A 102 7.00 -17.71 0.67
N ARG A 103 6.78 -18.00 1.97
CA ARG A 103 5.57 -17.60 2.69
C ARG A 103 5.41 -16.08 2.78
N ILE A 104 6.48 -15.36 3.07
CA ILE A 104 6.46 -13.89 3.14
C ILE A 104 6.14 -13.32 1.74
N ILE A 105 6.82 -13.80 0.70
CA ILE A 105 6.62 -13.33 -0.67
C ILE A 105 5.17 -13.57 -1.12
N LEU A 106 4.62 -14.77 -0.93
CA LEU A 106 3.24 -15.10 -1.30
C LEU A 106 2.20 -14.33 -0.46
N ALA A 107 2.51 -13.98 0.80
CA ALA A 107 1.64 -13.15 1.61
C ALA A 107 1.56 -11.70 1.10
N ILE A 108 2.71 -11.13 0.74
CA ILE A 108 2.77 -9.79 0.12
C ILE A 108 2.06 -9.82 -1.24
N ASP A 109 2.28 -10.88 -2.03
CA ASP A 109 1.59 -11.05 -3.32
C ASP A 109 0.06 -11.07 -3.14
N LEU A 110 -0.45 -11.85 -2.17
CA LEU A 110 -1.88 -11.87 -1.85
C LEU A 110 -2.44 -10.47 -1.52
N GLU A 111 -1.70 -9.67 -0.74
CA GLU A 111 -2.10 -8.29 -0.43
C GLU A 111 -2.19 -7.44 -1.71
N ILE A 112 -1.23 -7.58 -2.63
CA ILE A 112 -1.26 -6.89 -3.92
C ILE A 112 -2.47 -7.32 -4.76
N TRP A 113 -2.81 -8.61 -4.79
CA TRP A 113 -4.04 -9.09 -5.44
C TRP A 113 -5.30 -8.50 -4.82
N TYR A 114 -5.36 -8.35 -3.48
CA TYR A 114 -6.47 -7.63 -2.83
C TYR A 114 -6.54 -6.16 -3.28
N LEU A 115 -5.40 -5.46 -3.38
CA LEU A 115 -5.38 -4.08 -3.89
C LEU A 115 -5.81 -4.02 -5.37
N PHE A 116 -5.47 -5.01 -6.17
CA PHE A 116 -5.89 -5.11 -7.57
C PHE A 116 -7.40 -5.33 -7.72
N SER A 117 -8.05 -5.95 -6.74
CA SER A 117 -9.51 -6.08 -6.71
C SER A 117 -10.23 -4.71 -6.81
N LEU A 118 -9.59 -3.64 -6.34
CA LEU A 118 -10.13 -2.27 -6.41
C LEU A 118 -10.35 -1.79 -7.86
N ARG A 119 -9.71 -2.41 -8.85
CA ARG A 119 -9.96 -2.15 -10.27
C ARG A 119 -11.39 -2.48 -10.69
N PHE A 120 -12.00 -3.50 -10.09
CA PHE A 120 -13.41 -3.81 -10.36
C PHE A 120 -14.35 -2.83 -9.66
N VAL A 121 -13.94 -2.29 -8.51
CA VAL A 121 -14.67 -1.28 -7.76
C VAL A 121 -14.67 0.07 -8.49
N SER A 122 -13.59 0.41 -9.20
CA SER A 122 -13.52 1.64 -10.01
C SER A 122 -14.53 1.68 -11.15
N ALA A 123 -14.96 0.52 -11.64
CA ALA A 123 -15.97 0.41 -12.68
C ALA A 123 -17.41 0.51 -12.14
N ILE A 124 -17.60 0.55 -10.81
CA ILE A 124 -18.91 0.88 -10.20
C ILE A 124 -19.12 2.39 -10.29
N LYS A 125 -20.19 2.81 -10.96
CA LYS A 125 -20.53 4.23 -11.28
C LYS A 125 -20.47 5.20 -10.09
N LEU A 126 -20.73 4.72 -8.87
CA LEU A 126 -20.72 5.53 -7.65
C LEU A 126 -19.32 5.64 -6.99
N LEU A 127 -18.44 4.67 -7.24
CA LEU A 127 -17.14 4.54 -6.57
C LEU A 127 -15.95 4.91 -7.48
N GLY A 128 -16.12 4.84 -8.80
CA GLY A 128 -15.09 5.24 -9.78
C GLY A 128 -14.59 6.69 -9.62
N PRO A 129 -15.48 7.70 -9.55
CA PRO A 129 -15.06 9.09 -9.35
C PRO A 129 -14.31 9.28 -8.02
N LYS A 130 -14.77 8.63 -6.94
CA LYS A 130 -14.11 8.69 -5.63
C LYS A 130 -12.71 8.06 -5.65
N LEU A 131 -12.53 6.93 -6.34
CA LEU A 131 -11.22 6.28 -6.50
C LEU A 131 -10.26 7.13 -7.34
N PHE A 132 -10.74 7.82 -8.37
CA PHE A 132 -9.90 8.77 -9.09
C PHE A 132 -9.50 9.96 -8.21
N MET A 133 -10.45 10.51 -7.44
CA MET A 133 -10.18 11.59 -6.48
C MET A 133 -9.09 11.19 -5.49
N ILE A 134 -9.20 9.99 -4.90
CA ILE A 134 -8.18 9.42 -4.01
C ILE A 134 -6.83 9.35 -4.70
N ARG A 135 -6.76 8.86 -5.95
CA ARG A 135 -5.49 8.79 -6.71
C ARG A 135 -4.83 10.16 -6.87
N ASN A 136 -5.61 11.22 -7.11
CA ASN A 136 -5.05 12.56 -7.24
C ASN A 136 -4.58 13.12 -5.88
N MET A 137 -5.34 12.84 -4.80
CA MET A 137 -4.98 13.21 -3.43
C MET A 137 -3.72 12.50 -2.94
N LEU A 138 -3.46 11.27 -3.37
CA LEU A 138 -2.23 10.54 -3.05
C LEU A 138 -0.97 11.26 -3.55
N ARG A 139 -1.05 12.05 -4.63
CA ARG A 139 0.07 12.89 -5.07
C ARG A 139 0.33 14.05 -4.13
N CYS A 140 -0.74 14.68 -3.63
CA CYS A 140 -0.64 15.71 -2.59
C CYS A 140 -0.11 15.13 -1.28
N LEU A 141 -0.54 13.91 -0.92
CA LEU A 141 -0.06 13.18 0.25
C LEU A 141 1.47 12.95 0.19
N ALA A 142 2.05 12.69 -0.98
CA ALA A 142 3.48 12.45 -1.11
C ALA A 142 4.35 13.63 -0.60
N ALA A 143 3.91 14.88 -0.81
CA ALA A 143 4.60 16.05 -0.26
C ALA A 143 4.50 16.11 1.28
N PHE A 144 3.33 15.78 1.84
CA PHE A 144 3.14 15.69 3.29
C PHE A 144 3.94 14.54 3.93
N MET A 145 4.06 13.40 3.25
CA MET A 145 4.88 12.28 3.69
C MET A 145 6.35 12.69 3.86
N TYR A 146 6.87 13.55 2.99
CA TYR A 146 8.23 14.09 3.15
C TYR A 146 8.35 14.96 4.39
N ILE A 147 7.37 15.84 4.66
CA ILE A 147 7.36 16.68 5.87
C ILE A 147 7.30 15.80 7.12
N ILE A 148 6.40 14.83 7.17
CA ILE A 148 6.27 13.87 8.28
C ILE A 148 7.58 13.10 8.48
N PHE A 149 8.20 12.63 7.39
CA PHE A 149 9.49 11.94 7.45
C PHE A 149 10.59 12.80 8.07
N VAL A 150 10.71 14.06 7.66
CA VAL A 150 11.69 15.01 8.23
C VAL A 150 11.42 15.24 9.72
N CYS A 151 10.15 15.40 10.12
CA CYS A 151 9.79 15.59 11.53
C CYS A 151 10.11 14.36 12.39
N ILE A 152 9.79 13.15 11.90
CA ILE A 152 10.11 11.88 12.56
C ILE A 152 11.63 11.74 12.72
N ALA A 153 12.39 11.96 11.64
CA ALA A 153 13.84 11.86 11.67
C ALA A 153 14.47 12.87 12.65
N ALA A 154 13.99 14.12 12.67
CA ALA A 154 14.48 15.15 13.56
C ALA A 154 14.28 14.77 15.04
N TYR A 155 13.07 14.32 15.41
CA TYR A 155 12.80 13.87 16.78
C TYR A 155 13.60 12.61 17.14
N GLY A 156 13.62 11.61 16.25
CA GLY A 156 14.30 10.34 16.49
C GLY A 156 15.81 10.47 16.68
N VAL A 157 16.46 11.37 15.93
CA VAL A 157 17.90 11.64 16.10
C VAL A 157 18.17 12.36 17.42
N VAL A 158 17.37 13.38 17.78
CA VAL A 158 17.57 14.16 19.01
C VAL A 158 17.28 13.32 20.26
N SER A 159 16.19 12.56 20.28
CA SER A 159 15.85 11.66 21.40
C SER A 159 16.92 10.58 21.60
N ARG A 160 17.43 9.97 20.52
CA ARG A 160 18.56 9.03 20.60
C ARG A 160 19.82 9.69 21.14
N ALA A 161 20.12 10.92 20.72
CA ALA A 161 21.30 11.66 21.18
C ALA A 161 21.23 12.02 22.67
N LEU A 162 20.03 12.27 23.20
CA LEU A 162 19.83 12.65 24.61
C LEU A 162 19.76 11.44 25.56
N ILE A 163 19.04 10.37 25.21
CA ILE A 163 18.78 9.27 26.17
C ILE A 163 19.76 8.11 25.99
N MET A 164 20.23 7.87 24.77
CA MET A 164 20.94 6.64 24.41
C MET A 164 22.39 6.92 23.96
N TYR A 165 23.04 7.89 24.60
CA TYR A 165 24.43 8.29 24.32
C TYR A 165 25.44 7.15 24.52
N ASN A 166 25.12 6.12 25.32
CA ASN A 166 26.11 5.14 25.79
C ASN A 166 25.89 3.68 25.32
N ASP A 167 25.00 3.43 24.36
CA ASP A 167 24.86 2.09 23.76
C ASP A 167 25.88 1.91 22.62
N ILE A 168 26.92 1.14 22.89
CA ILE A 168 28.20 1.07 22.15
C ILE A 168 28.10 0.32 20.80
N GLU A 169 26.93 -0.19 20.39
CA GLU A 169 26.81 -0.93 19.12
C GLU A 169 26.00 -0.17 18.06
N PHE A 170 26.72 0.45 17.13
CA PHE A 170 26.17 0.98 15.87
C PHE A 170 25.71 -0.18 14.97
N THR A 171 24.56 -0.76 15.29
CA THR A 171 23.89 -1.71 14.41
C THR A 171 22.83 -0.94 13.61
N ALA A 172 22.86 -1.05 12.27
CA ALA A 172 21.89 -0.34 11.41
C ALA A 172 20.42 -0.62 11.83
N LYS A 173 20.14 -1.82 12.35
CA LYS A 173 18.84 -2.20 12.91
C LYS A 173 18.45 -1.40 14.16
N SER A 174 19.36 -1.21 15.12
CA SER A 174 19.06 -0.48 16.36
C SER A 174 18.85 1.00 16.08
N VAL A 175 19.67 1.58 15.19
CA VAL A 175 19.51 2.97 14.73
C VAL A 175 18.18 3.15 14.01
N PHE A 176 17.82 2.26 13.09
CA PHE A 176 16.54 2.38 12.37
C PHE A 176 15.34 2.26 13.31
N GLN A 177 15.38 1.33 14.26
CA GLN A 177 14.30 1.12 15.22
C GLN A 177 14.10 2.34 16.13
N ALA A 178 15.20 2.91 16.64
CA ALA A 178 15.11 4.05 17.54
C ALA A 178 14.79 5.37 16.83
N VAL A 179 15.37 5.61 15.65
CA VAL A 179 15.24 6.91 14.96
C VAL A 179 13.94 7.01 14.16
N PHE A 180 13.49 5.92 13.54
CA PHE A 180 12.34 5.97 12.63
C PHE A 180 11.14 5.19 13.15
N TYR A 181 11.34 3.97 13.64
CA TYR A 181 10.22 3.09 13.98
C TYR A 181 9.47 3.54 15.23
N GLN A 182 10.17 3.85 16.33
CA GLN A 182 9.51 4.31 17.57
C GLN A 182 8.75 5.64 17.35
N PRO A 183 9.36 6.71 16.80
CA PRO A 183 8.66 7.98 16.64
C PRO A 183 7.53 7.94 15.61
N TYR A 184 7.57 6.99 14.66
CA TYR A 184 6.45 6.77 13.74
C TYR A 184 5.15 6.38 14.46
N TRP A 185 5.23 5.57 15.54
CA TRP A 185 4.04 5.19 16.30
C TRP A 185 3.42 6.35 17.09
N PHE A 186 4.17 7.41 17.34
CA PHE A 186 3.69 8.62 18.01
C PHE A 186 2.69 9.42 17.17
N LEU A 187 2.78 9.30 15.84
CA LEU A 187 1.75 9.81 14.91
C LEU A 187 0.36 9.25 15.23
N TYR A 188 0.28 8.00 15.69
CA TYR A 188 -0.98 7.34 16.04
C TYR A 188 -1.32 7.46 17.53
N SER A 189 -0.63 8.34 18.24
CA SER A 189 -0.78 8.55 19.68
C SER A 189 -0.47 7.32 20.55
N ILE A 190 0.34 6.38 20.06
CA ILE A 190 0.79 5.22 20.83
C ILE A 190 2.15 5.57 21.45
N VAL A 191 2.16 6.11 22.68
CA VAL A 191 3.36 6.67 23.34
C VAL A 191 3.69 6.01 24.69
N ASP A 192 2.91 5.01 25.10
CA ASP A 192 2.92 4.54 26.49
C ASP A 192 4.31 4.05 26.94
N ASP A 193 5.03 3.30 26.11
CA ASP A 193 6.34 2.75 26.51
C ASP A 193 7.40 3.84 26.68
N GLU A 194 7.55 4.76 25.73
CA GLU A 194 8.60 5.80 25.82
C GLU A 194 8.29 6.80 26.94
N LYS A 195 7.02 7.19 27.09
CA LYS A 195 6.60 8.07 28.18
C LYS A 195 6.86 7.44 29.55
N ASN A 196 6.49 6.17 29.74
CA ASN A 196 6.70 5.47 31.01
C ASN A 196 8.19 5.33 31.34
N THR A 197 9.04 5.08 30.35
CA THR A 197 10.50 5.02 30.57
C THR A 197 11.05 6.39 31.01
N LEU A 198 10.65 7.48 30.36
CA LEU A 198 11.03 8.84 30.72
C LEU A 198 10.57 9.21 32.14
N ASP A 199 9.31 8.93 32.47
CA ASP A 199 8.74 9.23 33.79
C ASP A 199 9.45 8.43 34.90
N SER A 200 9.89 7.20 34.59
CA SER A 200 10.69 6.39 35.53
C SER A 200 12.07 6.98 35.78
N ILE A 201 12.74 7.52 34.76
CA ILE A 201 14.08 8.13 34.90
C ILE A 201 13.99 9.42 35.72
N ILE A 202 12.97 10.23 35.47
CA ILE A 202 12.73 11.52 36.15
C ILE A 202 12.38 11.31 37.63
N SER A 203 11.55 10.29 37.94
CA SER A 203 11.12 10.00 39.31
C SER A 203 12.12 9.17 40.13
N ASN A 204 13.10 8.55 39.48
CA ASN A 204 14.09 7.73 40.15
C ASN A 204 15.18 8.58 40.82
N ALA A 205 15.19 8.58 42.16
CA ALA A 205 16.15 9.31 42.98
C ALA A 205 17.61 8.80 42.86
N THR A 206 17.84 7.68 42.18
CA THR A 206 19.19 7.11 41.95
C THR A 206 19.81 7.52 40.60
N SER A 207 19.06 8.22 39.75
CA SER A 207 19.55 8.70 38.44
C SER A 207 20.55 9.85 38.59
N SER A 208 21.54 9.94 37.69
CA SER A 208 22.45 11.09 37.66
C SER A 208 21.68 12.37 37.28
N PRO A 209 22.05 13.55 37.82
CA PRO A 209 21.34 14.81 37.54
C PRO A 209 21.38 15.19 36.06
N GLU A 210 22.43 14.81 35.33
CA GLU A 210 22.56 15.01 33.88
C GLU A 210 21.51 14.19 33.11
N LEU A 211 21.35 12.91 33.46
CA LEU A 211 20.37 12.02 32.84
C LEU A 211 18.93 12.48 33.10
N VAL A 212 18.65 13.02 34.30
CA VAL A 212 17.33 13.58 34.63
C VAL A 212 17.05 14.82 33.79
N ALA A 213 18.04 15.68 33.56
CA ALA A 213 17.90 16.85 32.70
C ALA A 213 17.65 16.45 31.23
N GLU A 214 18.41 15.49 30.70
CA GLU A 214 18.25 14.96 29.34
C GLU A 214 16.89 14.29 29.13
N ALA A 215 16.43 13.50 30.10
CA ALA A 215 15.12 12.87 30.09
C ALA A 215 13.98 13.91 30.14
N THR A 216 14.12 14.94 30.97
CA THR A 216 13.12 16.03 31.07
C THR A 216 13.02 16.81 29.76
N VAL A 217 14.16 17.13 29.14
CA VAL A 217 14.19 17.81 27.83
C VAL A 217 13.54 16.94 26.76
N THR A 218 13.84 15.63 26.75
CA THR A 218 13.23 14.71 25.79
C THR A 218 11.73 14.57 26.00
N HIS A 219 11.25 14.56 27.25
CA HIS A 219 9.81 14.53 27.56
C HIS A 219 9.08 15.78 27.07
N VAL A 220 9.69 16.97 27.23
CA VAL A 220 9.13 18.23 26.68
C VAL A 220 9.15 18.21 25.15
N LEU A 221 10.24 17.72 24.55
CA LEU A 221 10.36 17.60 23.10
C LEU A 221 9.32 16.63 22.53
N LEU A 222 9.04 15.52 23.20
CA LEU A 222 8.01 14.56 22.85
C LEU A 222 6.63 15.22 22.86
N ALA A 223 6.29 15.97 23.91
CA ALA A 223 5.03 16.71 23.97
C ALA A 223 4.90 17.73 22.82
N ALA A 224 5.97 18.48 22.53
CA ALA A 224 6.00 19.44 21.43
C ALA A 224 5.86 18.75 20.05
N HIS A 225 6.53 17.61 19.86
CA HIS A 225 6.46 16.80 18.65
C HIS A 225 5.03 16.28 18.41
N MET A 226 4.39 15.76 19.46
CA MET A 226 3.01 15.29 19.43
C MET A 226 2.03 16.40 19.06
N ILE A 227 2.18 17.60 19.63
CA ILE A 227 1.35 18.76 19.25
C ILE A 227 1.57 19.10 17.78
N PHE A 228 2.83 19.21 17.35
CA PHE A 228 3.16 19.60 15.98
C PHE A 228 2.66 18.59 14.95
N ILE A 229 2.84 17.29 15.18
CA ILE A 229 2.37 16.28 14.24
C ILE A 229 0.85 16.09 14.33
N ASN A 230 0.32 15.80 15.52
CA ASN A 230 -1.06 15.35 15.66
C ASN A 230 -2.07 16.49 15.59
N ILE A 231 -1.69 17.70 16.00
CA ILE A 231 -2.58 18.86 15.96
C ILE A 231 -2.32 19.73 14.73
N LEU A 232 -1.07 19.98 14.33
CA LEU A 232 -0.82 20.85 13.18
C LEU A 232 -0.82 20.07 11.86
N ILE A 233 0.08 19.10 11.68
CA ILE A 233 0.29 18.45 10.39
C ILE A 233 -0.92 17.60 9.98
N LEU A 234 -1.47 16.78 10.88
CA LEU A 234 -2.64 15.95 10.57
C LEU A 234 -3.88 16.79 10.24
N ASN A 235 -4.14 17.87 11.00
CA ASN A 235 -5.29 18.74 10.72
C ASN A 235 -5.10 19.53 9.43
N LEU A 236 -3.88 19.96 9.12
CA LEU A 236 -3.57 20.60 7.84
C LEU A 236 -3.74 19.61 6.67
N LEU A 237 -3.31 18.36 6.83
CA LEU A 237 -3.49 17.32 5.83
C LEU A 237 -4.98 17.07 5.55
N ILE A 238 -5.80 16.97 6.60
CA ILE A 238 -7.26 16.85 6.48
C ILE A 238 -7.84 18.08 5.76
N ALA A 239 -7.40 19.29 6.11
CA ALA A 239 -7.86 20.52 5.46
C ALA A 239 -7.52 20.57 3.96
N VAL A 240 -6.29 20.20 3.59
CA VAL A 240 -5.84 20.15 2.19
C VAL A 240 -6.57 19.04 1.43
N PHE A 241 -6.84 17.90 2.05
CA PHE A 241 -7.67 16.86 1.44
C PHE A 241 -9.09 17.33 1.22
N ASN A 242 -9.73 17.97 2.19
CA ASN A 242 -11.07 18.53 2.00
C ASN A 242 -11.09 19.58 0.88
N TYR A 243 -10.09 20.46 0.81
CA TYR A 243 -9.95 21.41 -0.27
C TYR A 243 -9.81 20.70 -1.64
N THR A 244 -8.91 19.72 -1.74
CA THR A 244 -8.69 18.95 -2.97
C THR A 244 -9.91 18.13 -3.37
N ILE A 245 -10.64 17.58 -2.39
CA ILE A 245 -11.89 16.84 -2.62
C ILE A 245 -12.89 17.78 -3.29
N ASN A 246 -13.10 18.96 -2.72
CA ASN A 246 -14.07 19.91 -3.27
C ASN A 246 -13.65 20.42 -4.66
N ASP A 247 -12.40 20.85 -4.82
CA ASP A 247 -11.86 21.34 -6.11
C ASP A 247 -11.95 20.27 -7.21
N VAL A 248 -11.55 19.03 -6.90
CA VAL A 248 -11.61 17.93 -7.85
C VAL A 248 -13.07 17.52 -8.11
N GLN A 249 -13.96 17.54 -7.11
CA GLN A 249 -15.39 17.23 -7.28
C GLN A 249 -16.10 18.24 -8.20
N ASP A 250 -15.78 19.53 -8.07
CA ASP A 250 -16.34 20.60 -8.91
C ASP A 250 -15.95 20.41 -10.39
N GLN A 251 -14.72 19.97 -10.66
CA GLN A 251 -14.28 19.61 -12.01
C GLN A 251 -14.84 18.26 -12.49
N TYR A 252 -15.04 17.31 -11.57
CA TYR A 252 -15.60 16.00 -11.86
C TYR A 252 -17.04 16.05 -12.33
N GLU A 253 -17.85 16.95 -11.77
CA GLU A 253 -19.25 17.05 -12.19
C GLU A 253 -19.35 17.46 -13.66
N TYR A 254 -18.49 18.37 -14.12
CA TYR A 254 -18.38 18.74 -15.54
C TYR A 254 -17.92 17.55 -16.40
N PHE A 255 -16.85 16.86 -16.01
CA PHE A 255 -16.31 15.72 -16.76
C PHE A 255 -17.28 14.52 -16.78
N TRP A 256 -17.96 14.26 -15.67
CA TRP A 256 -18.98 13.21 -15.56
C TRP A 256 -20.21 13.54 -16.41
N ARG A 257 -20.69 14.79 -16.42
CA ARG A 257 -21.77 15.24 -17.32
C ARG A 257 -21.37 15.05 -18.78
N TYR A 258 -20.12 15.34 -19.14
CA TYR A 258 -19.58 15.12 -20.48
C TYR A 258 -19.50 13.62 -20.85
N GLN A 259 -18.95 12.76 -19.98
CA GLN A 259 -18.93 11.31 -20.18
C GLN A 259 -20.33 10.71 -20.25
N ARG A 260 -21.26 11.19 -19.41
CA ARG A 260 -22.67 10.78 -19.42
C ARG A 260 -23.36 11.18 -20.72
N TYR A 261 -23.11 12.37 -21.23
CA TYR A 261 -23.64 12.81 -22.51
C TYR A 261 -23.12 11.93 -23.66
N GLY A 262 -21.83 11.58 -23.66
CA GLY A 262 -21.25 10.64 -24.63
C GLY A 262 -21.92 9.27 -24.60
N LEU A 263 -22.07 8.68 -23.42
CA LEU A 263 -22.75 7.39 -23.22
C LEU A 263 -24.22 7.42 -23.65
N ILE A 264 -24.97 8.48 -23.30
CA ILE A 264 -26.39 8.61 -23.67
C ILE A 264 -26.51 8.76 -25.19
N ARG A 265 -25.68 9.60 -25.81
CA ARG A 265 -25.66 9.81 -27.25
C ARG A 265 -25.34 8.52 -28.01
N GLU A 266 -24.35 7.76 -27.55
CA GLU A 266 -23.98 6.48 -28.16
C GLU A 266 -25.11 5.42 -28.04
N TYR A 267 -25.84 5.41 -26.92
CA TYR A 267 -27.01 4.55 -26.74
C TYR A 267 -28.22 4.98 -27.58
N PHE A 268 -28.38 6.29 -27.84
CA PHE A 268 -29.49 6.83 -28.63
C PHE A 268 -29.27 6.71 -30.14
N GLU A 269 -28.01 6.76 -30.59
CA GLU A 269 -27.63 6.66 -32.01
C GLU A 269 -27.53 5.21 -32.52
N LYS A 270 -27.57 4.19 -31.64
CA LYS A 270 -27.57 2.77 -32.05
C LYS A 270 -29.00 2.22 -32.22
N PRO A 271 -29.33 1.52 -33.33
CA PRO A 271 -30.61 0.83 -33.48
C PRO A 271 -30.74 -0.33 -32.49
N LEU A 272 -31.97 -0.58 -32.01
CA LEU A 272 -32.38 -1.51 -30.93
C LEU A 272 -31.82 -2.96 -30.99
N PHE A 273 -31.18 -3.37 -32.08
CA PHE A 273 -30.69 -4.74 -32.29
C PHE A 273 -29.17 -4.88 -32.44
N ALA A 274 -28.40 -3.81 -32.20
CA ALA A 274 -26.95 -3.94 -32.05
C ALA A 274 -26.62 -4.36 -30.60
N PHE A 275 -26.50 -5.66 -30.36
CA PHE A 275 -25.77 -6.20 -29.21
C PHE A 275 -24.41 -5.47 -29.11
N PRO A 276 -24.06 -4.85 -27.97
CA PRO A 276 -22.71 -4.36 -27.75
C PRO A 276 -21.96 -5.33 -26.81
N PRO A 277 -21.20 -6.31 -27.34
CA PRO A 277 -20.14 -6.95 -26.59
C PRO A 277 -18.85 -6.10 -26.68
N LEU A 278 -18.12 -6.04 -25.57
CA LEU A 278 -16.68 -5.78 -25.53
C LEU A 278 -16.19 -4.39 -25.97
N SER A 279 -16.30 -3.38 -25.09
CA SER A 279 -15.21 -2.41 -24.87
C SER A 279 -15.51 -1.52 -23.66
N LEU A 280 -15.07 -1.94 -22.47
CA LEU A 280 -14.53 -1.12 -21.39
C LEU A 280 -14.02 -2.01 -20.26
#